data_AF-A0A2T0Y4R5-F1
#
_entry.id   AF-A0A2T0Y4R5-F1
#
_cell.length_a   1.000
_cell.length_b   1.000
_cell.length_c   1.000
_cell.angle_alpha   90.00
_cell.angle_beta   90.00
_cell.angle_gamma   90.00
#
_symmetry.space_group_name_H-M   'P 1'
#
loop_
_entity.id
_entity.type
_entity.pdbx_description
1 polymer ?
#
loop_
_entity_poly.entity_id
_entity_poly.type
_entity_poly.pdbx_seq_one_letter_code
_entity_poly.pdbx_strand_id
1 'polypeptide(L)'
;MTSAPRARRRALTAVGLSAVVVLGGGTLAVADTDDGPSPSPSVTGYAEEPEENLELEILEPICDGDVPYLQYDAVTEGVEPPPDAVTITFVNPSGDDYVVADQPLSGRVLWPGAEVDGAGNPTDWPGWSLVDGEWVVGDEWDWVRPSVEVLFEVNPSATRTVGYPPSSPDCATNPPEVDEPTIEVDTLTPLCSEGVTYLDYGVTVTGTPETTVTLTWQNPDGEDFVQTDQPLQGRVLWPGAYPERFVELSAEDGWELVNNMWQNTRDFGWAVGTVDVTFAVNPEVTVPVTFPQDTDGCIDEEVPPPGTTVAGPPDPGASTPFLPQTGGEVLGLLAVAAGLLAAGAVIVVVVRRRRGAVGSE
;
A
#
# COMPACT_ATOMS: atom_id res chain seq x y z
N MET A 1 -39.96 -31.17 -10.56
CA MET A 1 -39.23 -32.12 -11.42
C MET A 1 -37.98 -32.53 -10.68
N THR A 2 -37.90 -33.81 -10.34
CA THR A 2 -36.99 -34.44 -9.40
C THR A 2 -35.80 -35.02 -10.16
N SER A 3 -34.56 -34.83 -9.71
CA SER A 3 -33.53 -35.89 -9.79
C SER A 3 -32.25 -35.56 -9.01
N ALA A 4 -31.97 -36.41 -8.04
CA ALA A 4 -30.64 -36.85 -7.60
C ALA A 4 -30.77 -38.38 -7.36
N PRO A 5 -29.74 -39.17 -7.01
CA PRO A 5 -28.27 -39.00 -7.04
C PRO A 5 -27.57 -40.23 -7.67
N ARG A 6 -26.22 -40.30 -7.67
CA ARG A 6 -25.51 -41.60 -7.68
C ARG A 6 -24.07 -41.52 -7.15
N ALA A 7 -23.85 -42.18 -6.02
CA ALA A 7 -22.56 -42.55 -5.47
C ALA A 7 -21.95 -43.76 -6.19
N ARG A 8 -20.61 -43.88 -6.23
CA ARG A 8 -19.90 -45.15 -6.43
C ARG A 8 -18.63 -45.23 -5.59
N ARG A 9 -18.58 -46.26 -4.73
CA ARG A 9 -17.40 -46.83 -4.07
C ARG A 9 -16.64 -47.77 -5.02
N ARG A 10 -15.33 -47.94 -4.79
CA ARG A 10 -14.45 -49.12 -5.04
C ARG A 10 -13.01 -48.67 -4.76
N ALA A 11 -12.02 -49.45 -4.33
CA ALA A 11 -11.85 -50.76 -3.70
C ALA A 11 -10.35 -50.89 -3.34
N LEU A 12 -10.02 -51.82 -2.44
CA LEU A 12 -8.68 -52.12 -1.90
C LEU A 12 -7.61 -52.50 -2.93
N THR A 13 -6.34 -52.24 -2.60
CA THR A 13 -5.23 -53.16 -2.92
C THR A 13 -4.16 -53.15 -1.82
N ALA A 14 -3.84 -54.34 -1.30
CA ALA A 14 -2.76 -54.62 -0.36
C ALA A 14 -1.55 -55.17 -1.10
N VAL A 15 -0.33 -54.82 -0.68
CA VAL A 15 0.91 -55.51 -1.06
C VAL A 15 1.72 -55.72 0.21
N GLY A 16 1.97 -56.99 0.54
CA GLY A 16 2.92 -57.40 1.56
C GLY A 16 4.25 -57.80 0.94
N LEU A 17 5.32 -57.75 1.74
CA LEU A 17 6.52 -58.55 1.51
C LEU A 17 7.15 -58.93 2.85
N SER A 18 7.39 -60.24 3.00
CA SER A 18 7.98 -60.91 4.15
C SER A 18 9.49 -61.12 3.95
N ALA A 19 10.28 -61.14 5.04
CA ALA A 19 11.59 -61.81 5.07
C ALA A 19 12.03 -62.23 6.51
N VAL A 20 11.61 -63.44 6.89
CA VAL A 20 12.39 -64.60 7.41
C VAL A 20 13.73 -64.41 8.19
N VAL A 21 13.69 -64.80 9.49
CA VAL A 21 14.52 -65.77 10.28
C VAL A 21 16.03 -65.55 10.50
N VAL A 22 16.50 -65.69 11.77
CA VAL A 22 17.43 -66.74 12.29
C VAL A 22 17.48 -66.74 13.84
N LEU A 23 17.60 -67.96 14.38
CA LEU A 23 17.56 -68.41 15.79
C LEU A 23 18.90 -68.29 16.55
N GLY A 24 18.80 -68.30 17.89
CA GLY A 24 19.83 -68.69 18.86
C GLY A 24 19.68 -67.88 20.15
N GLY A 25 19.49 -68.40 21.37
CA GLY A 25 19.81 -69.69 21.96
C GLY A 25 20.71 -69.43 23.17
N GLY A 26 20.24 -69.69 24.40
CA GLY A 26 21.10 -69.80 25.59
C GLY A 26 20.68 -68.96 26.80
N THR A 27 20.01 -69.59 27.76
CA THR A 27 19.98 -69.18 29.17
C THR A 27 21.17 -69.77 29.93
N LEU A 28 21.81 -69.02 30.84
CA LEU A 28 21.93 -69.32 32.28
C LEU A 28 22.95 -68.40 32.98
N ALA A 29 22.63 -68.11 34.25
CA ALA A 29 23.23 -67.17 35.19
C ALA A 29 24.64 -67.55 35.71
N VAL A 30 25.40 -66.57 36.23
CA VAL A 30 25.94 -66.53 37.61
C VAL A 30 26.20 -65.07 38.02
N ALA A 31 25.98 -64.77 39.29
CA ALA A 31 26.28 -63.53 39.99
C ALA A 31 27.80 -63.27 40.13
N ASP A 32 28.18 -61.98 40.18
CA ASP A 32 29.33 -61.56 40.96
C ASP A 32 29.07 -60.17 41.55
N THR A 33 29.45 -60.04 42.82
CA THR A 33 29.23 -58.92 43.73
C THR A 33 30.43 -57.98 43.65
N ASP A 34 30.21 -56.69 43.38
CA ASP A 34 31.17 -55.66 43.78
C ASP A 34 30.43 -54.41 44.28
N ASP A 35 30.51 -54.25 45.61
CA ASP A 35 29.97 -53.15 46.39
C ASP A 35 30.95 -51.96 46.26
N GLY A 36 30.84 -51.22 45.16
CA GLY A 36 31.54 -49.96 44.94
C GLY A 36 30.70 -48.78 45.46
N PRO A 37 31.27 -47.80 46.17
CA PRO A 37 30.51 -46.69 46.73
C PRO A 37 29.82 -45.92 45.60
N SER A 38 28.48 -45.91 45.65
CA SER A 38 27.60 -45.19 44.74
C SER A 38 28.04 -43.72 44.67
N PRO A 39 28.53 -43.22 43.51
CA PRO A 39 28.64 -41.79 43.33
C PRO A 39 27.22 -41.24 43.32
N SER A 40 26.91 -40.33 44.26
CA SER A 40 25.69 -39.54 44.20
C SER A 40 25.60 -38.93 42.80
N PRO A 41 24.51 -39.15 42.02
CA PRO A 41 24.37 -38.46 40.76
C PRO A 41 24.22 -36.97 41.07
N SER A 42 25.19 -36.18 40.61
CA SER A 42 25.06 -34.74 40.51
C SER A 42 23.82 -34.45 39.68
N VAL A 43 22.75 -33.98 40.31
CA VAL A 43 21.60 -33.39 39.63
C VAL A 43 22.10 -32.06 39.07
N THR A 44 22.53 -32.08 37.81
CA THR A 44 22.68 -30.88 36.99
C THR A 44 21.99 -31.14 35.65
N GLY A 45 20.67 -31.10 35.72
CA GLY A 45 19.79 -31.03 34.57
C GLY A 45 18.60 -30.19 35.00
N TYR A 46 18.72 -28.86 34.90
CA TYR A 46 17.52 -28.04 34.78
C TYR A 46 17.01 -28.36 33.37
N ALA A 47 15.94 -29.15 33.28
CA ALA A 47 15.19 -29.22 32.05
C ALA A 47 14.74 -27.78 31.76
N GLU A 48 15.04 -27.25 30.58
CA GLU A 48 14.52 -25.95 30.15
C GLU A 48 12.99 -26.05 30.21
N GLU A 49 12.36 -25.17 30.97
CA GLU A 49 10.90 -25.06 30.99
C GLU A 49 10.44 -24.68 29.57
N PRO A 50 9.37 -25.30 29.05
CA PRO A 50 8.88 -24.98 27.72
C PRO A 50 8.54 -23.49 27.66
N GLU A 51 8.99 -22.80 26.62
CA GLU A 51 8.62 -21.40 26.41
C GLU A 51 7.13 -21.32 26.10
N GLU A 52 6.38 -20.57 26.92
CA GLU A 52 4.97 -20.30 26.69
C GLU A 52 4.81 -19.32 25.52
N ASN A 53 3.97 -19.66 24.54
CA ASN A 53 3.68 -18.79 23.40
C ASN A 53 2.18 -18.69 23.12
N LEU A 54 1.79 -17.61 22.43
CA LEU A 54 0.47 -17.41 21.85
C LEU A 54 0.66 -17.08 20.37
N GLU A 55 0.11 -17.92 19.50
CA GLU A 55 0.04 -17.72 18.07
C GLU A 55 -1.41 -17.44 17.65
N LEU A 56 -1.58 -16.59 16.64
CA LEU A 56 -2.89 -16.30 16.04
C LEU A 56 -2.88 -16.94 14.65
N GLU A 57 -3.41 -18.15 14.53
CA GLU A 57 -3.49 -18.89 13.26
C GLU A 57 -4.45 -18.19 12.28
N ILE A 58 -5.50 -17.58 12.81
CA ILE A 58 -6.42 -16.71 12.08
C ILE A 58 -6.47 -15.36 12.79
N LEU A 59 -6.37 -14.29 12.01
CA LEU A 59 -6.65 -12.93 12.45
C LEU A 59 -7.11 -12.12 11.23
N GLU A 60 -8.40 -12.13 10.96
CA GLU A 60 -8.96 -11.57 9.74
C GLU A 60 -10.11 -10.60 10.04
N PRO A 61 -10.10 -9.39 9.48
CA PRO A 61 -11.27 -8.54 9.44
C PRO A 61 -12.24 -9.08 8.38
N ILE A 62 -13.46 -9.40 8.79
CA ILE A 62 -14.48 -9.95 7.89
C ILE A 62 -15.75 -9.10 7.91
N CYS A 63 -16.50 -9.13 6.82
CA CYS A 63 -17.86 -8.62 6.76
C CYS A 63 -18.81 -9.81 6.60
N ASP A 64 -19.83 -9.91 7.47
CA ASP A 64 -20.88 -10.93 7.37
C ASP A 64 -22.25 -10.29 7.59
N GLY A 65 -23.07 -10.25 6.55
CA GLY A 65 -24.42 -9.68 6.59
C GLY A 65 -24.43 -8.17 6.83
N ASP A 66 -23.56 -7.41 6.16
CA ASP A 66 -23.37 -5.96 6.31
C ASP A 66 -22.87 -5.51 7.70
N VAL A 67 -22.29 -6.46 8.46
CA VAL A 67 -21.75 -6.22 9.81
C VAL A 67 -20.26 -6.54 9.84
N PRO A 68 -19.40 -5.62 10.32
CA PRO A 68 -17.97 -5.86 10.48
C PRO A 68 -17.69 -6.72 11.74
N TYR A 69 -16.84 -7.73 11.57
CA TYR A 69 -16.34 -8.59 12.65
C TYR A 69 -14.82 -8.76 12.59
N LEU A 70 -14.23 -9.10 13.73
CA LEU A 70 -12.88 -9.67 13.81
C LEU A 70 -13.00 -11.19 13.99
N GLN A 71 -12.51 -11.97 13.04
CA GLN A 71 -12.39 -13.42 13.14
C GLN A 71 -10.99 -13.81 13.63
N TYR A 72 -10.91 -14.78 14.54
CA TYR A 72 -9.64 -15.19 15.13
C TYR A 72 -9.60 -16.68 15.50
N ASP A 73 -8.38 -17.20 15.59
CA ASP A 73 -8.04 -18.52 16.13
C ASP A 73 -6.72 -18.41 16.91
N ALA A 74 -6.82 -18.50 18.24
CA ALA A 74 -5.73 -18.31 19.19
C ALA A 74 -5.23 -19.67 19.69
N VAL A 75 -3.97 -19.98 19.41
CA VAL A 75 -3.33 -21.24 19.77
C VAL A 75 -2.19 -20.99 20.75
N THR A 76 -2.18 -21.72 21.87
CA THR A 76 -1.11 -21.63 22.88
C THR A 76 -0.28 -22.88 22.91
N GLU A 77 1.05 -22.75 22.97
CA GLU A 77 1.98 -23.83 23.26
C GLU A 77 2.69 -23.56 24.59
N GLY A 78 3.13 -24.63 25.27
CA GLY A 78 3.86 -24.55 26.53
C GLY A 78 3.04 -24.20 27.78
N VAL A 79 1.75 -23.85 27.63
CA VAL A 79 0.87 -23.44 28.75
C VAL A 79 0.15 -24.65 29.37
N GLU A 80 0.33 -24.87 30.67
CA GLU A 80 -0.29 -25.98 31.42
C GLU A 80 -0.94 -25.52 32.75
N PRO A 81 -2.26 -25.66 32.92
CA PRO A 81 -3.24 -26.16 31.95
C PRO A 81 -3.48 -25.15 30.82
N PRO A 82 -3.87 -25.61 29.61
CA PRO A 82 -4.20 -24.71 28.51
C PRO A 82 -5.38 -23.82 28.90
N PRO A 83 -5.37 -22.54 28.49
CA PRO A 83 -6.47 -21.61 28.72
C PRO A 83 -7.71 -22.07 27.95
N ASP A 84 -8.89 -21.75 28.47
CA ASP A 84 -10.18 -22.01 27.84
C ASP A 84 -10.86 -20.74 27.30
N ALA A 85 -10.29 -19.57 27.63
CA ALA A 85 -10.77 -18.27 27.18
C ALA A 85 -9.64 -17.28 26.87
N VAL A 86 -9.94 -16.31 26.02
CA VAL A 86 -9.08 -15.17 25.65
C VAL A 86 -9.78 -13.85 25.95
N THR A 87 -9.00 -12.88 26.40
CA THR A 87 -9.42 -11.47 26.44
C THR A 87 -8.90 -10.76 25.20
N ILE A 88 -9.79 -10.10 24.47
CA ILE A 88 -9.47 -9.36 23.25
C ILE A 88 -9.67 -7.88 23.54
N THR A 89 -8.61 -7.09 23.41
CA THR A 89 -8.59 -5.65 23.71
C THR A 89 -8.26 -4.88 22.44
N PHE A 90 -9.17 -4.03 21.99
CA PHE A 90 -8.91 -3.04 20.95
C PHE A 90 -8.32 -1.80 21.62
N VAL A 91 -7.07 -1.48 21.30
CA VAL A 91 -6.27 -0.47 21.98
C VAL A 91 -6.59 0.91 21.42
N ASN A 92 -7.11 1.79 22.28
CA ASN A 92 -7.48 3.14 21.90
C ASN A 92 -6.29 4.09 22.11
N PRO A 93 -5.76 4.74 21.05
CA PRO A 93 -4.57 5.57 21.16
C PRO A 93 -4.81 6.88 21.95
N SER A 94 -6.06 7.30 22.15
CA SER A 94 -6.42 8.60 22.72
C SER A 94 -7.48 8.53 23.83
N GLY A 95 -7.86 7.34 24.27
CA GLY A 95 -8.97 7.14 25.20
C GLY A 95 -8.91 5.80 25.93
N ASP A 96 -10.07 5.34 26.40
CA ASP A 96 -10.21 4.03 27.02
C ASP A 96 -10.26 2.93 25.95
N ASP A 97 -9.58 1.81 26.22
CA ASP A 97 -9.61 0.61 25.38
C ASP A 97 -10.99 -0.04 25.37
N TYR A 98 -11.30 -0.77 24.29
CA TYR A 98 -12.49 -1.60 24.22
C TYR A 98 -12.15 -3.07 24.44
N VAL A 99 -12.68 -3.64 25.53
CA VAL A 99 -12.33 -4.98 26.00
C VAL A 99 -13.49 -5.95 25.81
N VAL A 100 -13.21 -7.07 25.15
CA VAL A 100 -14.11 -8.23 25.01
C VAL A 100 -13.49 -9.40 25.76
N ALA A 101 -13.95 -9.63 26.99
CA ALA A 101 -13.44 -10.67 27.87
C ALA A 101 -14.14 -12.03 27.68
N ASP A 102 -13.54 -13.07 28.25
CA ASP A 102 -14.13 -14.42 28.37
C ASP A 102 -14.57 -15.04 27.02
N GLN A 103 -13.85 -14.75 25.94
CA GLN A 103 -14.14 -15.29 24.62
C GLN A 103 -13.54 -16.67 24.44
N PRO A 104 -14.16 -17.60 23.68
CA PRO A 104 -13.50 -18.85 23.30
C PRO A 104 -12.20 -18.58 22.55
N LEU A 105 -11.24 -19.51 22.57
CA LEU A 105 -9.96 -19.33 21.84
C LEU A 105 -10.12 -19.19 20.32
N SER A 106 -11.26 -19.59 19.74
CA SER A 106 -11.57 -19.35 18.33
C SER A 106 -13.01 -18.91 18.14
N GLY A 107 -13.21 -17.99 17.19
CA GLY A 107 -14.52 -17.44 16.90
C GLY A 107 -14.47 -16.10 16.18
N ARG A 108 -15.50 -15.29 16.43
CA ARG A 108 -15.57 -13.92 15.94
C ARG A 108 -16.19 -13.01 16.99
N VAL A 109 -15.78 -11.75 17.01
CA VAL A 109 -16.36 -10.69 17.84
C VAL A 109 -16.80 -9.53 16.97
N LEU A 110 -17.85 -8.81 17.39
CA LEU A 110 -18.28 -7.58 16.71
C LEU A 110 -17.14 -6.56 16.74
N TRP A 111 -16.97 -5.84 15.64
CA TRP A 111 -16.05 -4.71 15.61
C TRP A 111 -16.55 -3.60 16.56
N PRO A 112 -15.68 -2.91 17.33
CA PRO A 112 -16.13 -1.88 18.26
C PRO A 112 -16.91 -0.77 17.53
N GLY A 113 -18.09 -0.41 18.03
CA GLY A 113 -19.01 0.54 17.39
C GLY A 113 -20.03 -0.08 16.42
N ALA A 114 -19.87 -1.35 16.03
CA ALA A 114 -20.88 -2.05 15.25
C ALA A 114 -21.98 -2.60 16.16
N GLU A 115 -23.23 -2.34 15.80
CA GLU A 115 -24.39 -2.91 16.49
C GLU A 115 -25.28 -3.70 15.54
N VAL A 116 -25.98 -4.70 16.08
CA VAL A 116 -26.94 -5.51 15.34
C VAL A 116 -28.27 -5.64 16.09
N ASP A 117 -29.36 -5.77 15.34
CA ASP A 117 -30.67 -6.09 15.91
C ASP A 117 -30.80 -7.57 16.33
N GLY A 118 -31.96 -7.94 16.88
CA GLY A 118 -32.23 -9.32 17.30
C GLY A 118 -32.31 -10.35 16.16
N ALA A 119 -32.29 -9.92 14.90
CA ALA A 119 -32.23 -10.77 13.72
C ALA A 119 -30.81 -10.80 13.10
N GLY A 120 -29.86 -10.01 13.63
CA GLY A 120 -28.49 -9.91 13.14
C GLY A 120 -28.28 -8.89 12.04
N ASN A 121 -29.25 -8.03 11.75
CA ASN A 121 -29.07 -6.93 10.78
C ASN A 121 -28.30 -5.78 11.46
N PRO A 122 -27.42 -5.07 10.74
CA PRO A 122 -26.69 -3.94 11.32
C PRO A 122 -27.65 -2.80 11.69
N THR A 123 -27.41 -2.21 12.84
CA THR A 123 -28.10 -1.01 13.33
C THR A 123 -27.16 0.16 13.57
N ASP A 124 -25.85 -0.09 13.65
CA ASP A 124 -24.83 0.94 13.78
C ASP A 124 -23.49 0.49 13.19
N TRP A 125 -22.65 1.44 12.79
CA TRP A 125 -21.34 1.20 12.19
C TRP A 125 -20.28 2.07 12.84
N PRO A 126 -19.05 1.57 13.03
CA PRO A 126 -17.98 2.35 13.63
C PRO A 126 -17.65 3.62 12.83
N GLY A 127 -17.61 4.77 13.49
CA GLY A 127 -17.34 6.05 12.86
C GLY A 127 -18.57 6.72 12.23
N TRP A 128 -19.77 6.29 12.59
CA TRP A 128 -21.01 6.80 12.03
C TRP A 128 -22.03 7.11 13.11
N SER A 129 -22.81 8.16 12.90
CA SER A 129 -23.92 8.53 13.77
C SER A 129 -25.17 8.77 12.94
N LEU A 130 -26.31 8.28 13.42
CA LEU A 130 -27.60 8.57 12.80
C LEU A 130 -28.19 9.86 13.40
N VAL A 131 -28.14 10.96 12.65
CA VAL A 131 -28.62 12.29 13.08
C VAL A 131 -29.78 12.71 12.19
N ASP A 132 -30.95 12.97 12.79
CA ASP A 132 -32.17 13.38 12.08
C ASP A 132 -32.60 12.42 10.94
N GLY A 133 -32.20 11.14 11.04
CA GLY A 133 -32.50 10.12 10.04
C GLY A 133 -31.50 10.03 8.89
N GLU A 134 -30.39 10.76 8.96
CA GLU A 134 -29.28 10.73 7.99
C GLU A 134 -28.00 10.26 8.68
N TRP A 135 -27.23 9.40 8.00
CA TRP A 135 -25.95 8.93 8.50
C TRP A 135 -24.87 9.97 8.26
N VAL A 136 -24.22 10.39 9.34
CA VAL A 136 -23.09 11.32 9.29
C VAL A 136 -21.83 10.64 9.78
N VAL A 137 -20.70 10.98 9.15
CA VAL A 137 -19.38 10.51 9.60
C VAL A 137 -19.04 11.18 10.92
N GLY A 138 -18.54 10.39 11.86
CA GLY A 138 -18.00 10.83 13.14
C GLY A 138 -18.79 10.34 14.34
N ASP A 139 -18.12 9.62 15.24
CA ASP A 139 -18.61 9.16 16.55
C ASP A 139 -17.42 8.87 17.50
N GLU A 140 -17.67 8.24 18.65
CA GLU A 140 -16.62 7.80 19.58
C GLU A 140 -15.80 6.58 19.10
N TRP A 141 -16.15 5.96 17.97
CA TRP A 141 -15.55 4.76 17.37
C TRP A 141 -14.73 5.07 16.11
N ASP A 142 -14.58 6.33 15.69
CA ASP A 142 -13.73 6.72 14.55
C ASP A 142 -12.30 6.14 14.64
N TRP A 143 -11.76 5.95 15.85
CA TRP A 143 -10.40 5.50 16.11
C TRP A 143 -10.14 4.04 15.74
N VAL A 144 -11.17 3.22 15.51
CA VAL A 144 -10.99 1.84 15.02
C VAL A 144 -10.90 1.75 13.50
N ARG A 145 -10.78 2.90 12.81
CA ARG A 145 -10.63 3.04 11.36
C ARG A 145 -9.41 3.93 11.04
N PRO A 146 -8.67 3.64 9.94
CA PRO A 146 -8.82 2.51 9.03
C PRO A 146 -8.23 1.20 9.57
N SER A 147 -7.52 1.24 10.69
CA SER A 147 -6.94 0.07 11.36
C SER A 147 -6.83 0.31 12.86
N VAL A 148 -6.68 -0.77 13.63
CA VAL A 148 -6.63 -0.74 15.09
C VAL A 148 -5.63 -1.76 15.61
N GLU A 149 -4.97 -1.44 16.71
CA GLU A 149 -4.14 -2.41 17.44
C GLU A 149 -5.03 -3.29 18.34
N VAL A 150 -4.89 -4.60 18.22
CA VAL A 150 -5.65 -5.60 18.97
C VAL A 150 -4.69 -6.45 19.79
N LEU A 151 -4.93 -6.49 21.10
CA LEU A 151 -4.20 -7.28 22.09
C LEU A 151 -5.03 -8.50 22.48
N PHE A 152 -4.44 -9.69 22.37
CA PHE A 152 -4.99 -10.96 22.82
C PHE A 152 -4.25 -11.42 24.07
N GLU A 153 -4.98 -11.73 25.14
CA GLU A 153 -4.40 -12.13 26.43
C GLU A 153 -4.98 -13.46 26.90
N VAL A 154 -4.09 -14.45 27.07
CA VAL A 154 -4.39 -15.76 27.67
C VAL A 154 -3.35 -16.16 28.76
N ASN A 155 -2.35 -15.29 28.99
CA ASN A 155 -1.05 -15.61 29.62
C ASN A 155 -0.38 -16.80 28.90
N PRO A 156 0.32 -16.57 27.76
CA PRO A 156 0.94 -15.31 27.31
C PRO A 156 0.02 -14.37 26.50
N SER A 157 0.56 -13.30 25.91
CA SER A 157 -0.19 -12.28 25.16
C SER A 157 0.41 -11.98 23.78
N ALA A 158 -0.41 -11.55 22.82
CA ALA A 158 0.02 -11.17 21.47
C ALA A 158 -0.72 -9.92 20.99
N THR A 159 0.01 -8.96 20.44
CA THR A 159 -0.55 -7.71 19.88
C THR A 159 -0.36 -7.67 18.36
N ARG A 160 -1.39 -7.27 17.61
CA ARG A 160 -1.35 -7.13 16.14
C ARG A 160 -2.19 -5.94 15.68
N THR A 161 -1.76 -5.27 14.63
CA THR A 161 -2.58 -4.26 13.94
C THR A 161 -3.49 -4.96 12.92
N VAL A 162 -4.78 -4.65 12.92
CA VAL A 162 -5.77 -5.20 12.00
C VAL A 162 -6.48 -4.07 11.27
N GLY A 163 -6.63 -4.19 9.95
CA GLY A 163 -7.40 -3.23 9.14
C GLY A 163 -8.91 -3.41 9.32
N TYR A 164 -9.67 -2.33 9.20
CA TYR A 164 -11.13 -2.39 9.15
C TYR A 164 -11.58 -3.20 7.92
N PRO A 165 -12.63 -4.05 8.01
CA PRO A 165 -13.03 -4.87 6.87
C PRO A 165 -13.48 -4.00 5.67
N PRO A 166 -12.99 -4.27 4.45
CA PRO A 166 -13.40 -3.52 3.28
C PRO A 166 -14.88 -3.78 2.96
N SER A 167 -15.59 -2.77 2.44
CA SER A 167 -16.91 -2.96 1.85
C SER A 167 -16.81 -3.69 0.50
N SER A 168 -17.86 -4.40 0.13
CA SER A 168 -17.99 -5.09 -1.16
C SER A 168 -19.44 -5.08 -1.64
N PRO A 169 -19.72 -5.38 -2.92
CA PRO A 169 -21.10 -5.42 -3.43
C PRO A 169 -22.03 -6.39 -2.70
N ASP A 170 -21.46 -7.41 -2.04
CA ASP A 170 -22.21 -8.42 -1.28
C ASP A 170 -22.21 -8.15 0.24
N CYS A 171 -21.47 -7.14 0.72
CA CYS A 171 -21.36 -6.83 2.14
C CYS A 171 -20.90 -5.38 2.38
N ALA A 172 -21.80 -4.53 2.86
CA ALA A 172 -21.54 -3.14 3.19
C ALA A 172 -21.03 -3.00 4.63
N THR A 173 -19.84 -2.43 4.81
CA THR A 173 -19.28 -2.12 6.14
C THR A 173 -19.51 -0.66 6.53
N ASN A 174 -20.45 0.01 5.86
CA ASN A 174 -20.91 1.36 6.17
C ASN A 174 -22.45 1.39 6.12
N PRO A 175 -23.09 2.41 6.71
CA PRO A 175 -24.54 2.52 6.68
C PRO A 175 -25.13 2.59 5.27
N PRO A 176 -26.37 2.14 5.07
CA PRO A 176 -27.06 2.32 3.80
C PRO A 176 -27.29 3.81 3.51
N GLU A 177 -27.25 4.19 2.24
CA GLU A 177 -27.45 5.57 1.72
C GLU A 177 -26.26 6.52 1.78
N VAL A 178 -25.11 6.11 2.33
CA VAL A 178 -23.84 6.72 1.92
C VAL A 178 -23.32 5.97 0.71
N ASP A 179 -23.22 6.67 -0.43
CA ASP A 179 -22.60 6.14 -1.64
C ASP A 179 -21.26 5.50 -1.23
N GLU A 180 -21.09 4.20 -1.50
CA GLU A 180 -19.83 3.51 -1.23
C GLU A 180 -18.68 4.36 -1.78
N PRO A 181 -17.60 4.56 -1.01
CA PRO A 181 -16.55 5.42 -1.48
C PRO A 181 -15.98 4.79 -2.74
N THR A 182 -15.99 5.53 -3.85
CA THR A 182 -15.49 5.04 -5.13
C THR A 182 -14.21 5.77 -5.48
N ILE A 183 -13.35 5.09 -6.23
CA ILE A 183 -12.18 5.67 -6.86
C ILE A 183 -12.22 5.38 -8.34
N GLU A 184 -11.98 6.40 -9.15
CA GLU A 184 -11.81 6.29 -10.60
C GLU A 184 -10.49 6.95 -10.98
N VAL A 185 -9.70 6.29 -11.84
CA VAL A 185 -8.50 6.88 -12.43
C VAL A 185 -8.89 7.63 -13.70
N ASP A 186 -9.08 8.94 -13.61
CA ASP A 186 -9.49 9.78 -14.75
C ASP A 186 -8.34 10.08 -15.71
N THR A 187 -7.12 10.16 -15.17
CA THR A 187 -5.92 10.47 -15.94
C THR A 187 -4.85 9.45 -15.61
N LEU A 188 -4.29 8.85 -16.67
CA LEU A 188 -3.19 7.89 -16.56
C LEU A 188 -2.31 8.04 -17.81
N THR A 189 -1.43 9.04 -17.79
CA THR A 189 -0.61 9.40 -18.95
C THR A 189 0.87 9.21 -18.62
N PRO A 190 1.46 8.08 -19.04
CA PRO A 190 2.92 7.93 -19.02
C PRO A 190 3.53 8.92 -20.01
N LEU A 191 4.52 9.68 -19.57
CA LEU A 191 5.16 10.68 -20.41
C LEU A 191 6.66 10.78 -20.16
N CYS A 192 7.32 11.40 -21.11
CA CYS A 192 8.73 11.69 -21.07
C CYS A 192 8.96 13.14 -21.43
N SER A 193 9.74 13.85 -20.61
CA SER A 193 10.02 15.26 -20.80
C SER A 193 11.48 15.52 -20.46
N GLU A 194 12.25 16.05 -21.41
CA GLU A 194 13.67 16.39 -21.25
C GLU A 194 14.53 15.21 -20.76
N GLY A 195 14.21 13.99 -21.20
CA GLY A 195 14.93 12.76 -20.83
C GLY A 195 14.58 12.21 -19.44
N VAL A 196 13.52 12.71 -18.81
CA VAL A 196 13.01 12.19 -17.52
C VAL A 196 11.60 11.64 -17.71
N THR A 197 11.32 10.48 -17.13
CA THR A 197 10.02 9.82 -17.21
C THR A 197 9.15 10.08 -16.01
N TYR A 198 7.88 10.29 -16.31
CA TYR A 198 6.86 10.63 -15.34
C TYR A 198 5.57 9.87 -15.64
N LEU A 199 4.71 9.83 -14.63
CA LEU A 199 3.30 9.53 -14.77
C LEU A 199 2.49 10.77 -14.38
N ASP A 200 1.77 11.34 -15.33
CA ASP A 200 0.67 12.27 -15.04
C ASP A 200 -0.55 11.44 -14.66
N TYR A 201 -1.11 11.71 -13.49
CA TYR A 201 -2.26 11.00 -12.97
C TYR A 201 -3.31 11.96 -12.39
N GLY A 202 -4.53 11.44 -12.30
CA GLY A 202 -5.66 12.10 -11.69
C GLY A 202 -6.65 11.04 -11.26
N VAL A 203 -7.07 11.12 -10.01
CA VAL A 203 -8.07 10.24 -9.41
C VAL A 203 -9.24 11.05 -8.90
N THR A 204 -10.45 10.65 -9.29
CA THR A 204 -11.70 11.14 -8.72
C THR A 204 -12.12 10.18 -7.63
N VAL A 205 -12.51 10.75 -6.49
CA VAL A 205 -12.96 10.00 -5.32
C VAL A 205 -14.32 10.50 -4.87
N THR A 206 -15.20 9.58 -4.50
CA THR A 206 -16.48 9.90 -3.86
C THR A 206 -16.55 9.23 -2.50
N GLY A 207 -17.40 9.73 -1.60
CA GLY A 207 -17.66 9.07 -0.30
C GLY A 207 -16.48 9.04 0.68
N THR A 208 -15.36 9.72 0.39
CA THR A 208 -14.18 9.79 1.26
C THR A 208 -13.72 11.24 1.48
N PRO A 209 -13.28 11.63 2.70
CA PRO A 209 -12.72 12.94 2.98
C PRO A 209 -11.24 13.06 2.57
N GLU A 210 -10.62 11.97 2.10
CA GLU A 210 -9.21 11.94 1.74
C GLU A 210 -8.88 12.91 0.61
N THR A 211 -7.75 13.60 0.75
CA THR A 211 -7.27 14.59 -0.23
C THR A 211 -5.92 14.21 -0.84
N THR A 212 -5.41 13.03 -0.46
CA THR A 212 -4.15 12.47 -0.92
C THR A 212 -4.34 11.01 -1.33
N VAL A 213 -3.43 10.52 -2.18
CA VAL A 213 -3.41 9.15 -2.69
C VAL A 213 -2.02 8.55 -2.51
N THR A 214 -1.98 7.25 -2.23
CA THR A 214 -0.75 6.45 -2.28
C THR A 214 -0.69 5.70 -3.61
N LEU A 215 0.44 5.80 -4.31
CA LEU A 215 0.72 5.04 -5.52
C LEU A 215 1.69 3.90 -5.18
N THR A 216 1.27 2.67 -5.38
CA THR A 216 2.10 1.47 -5.21
C THR A 216 2.36 0.85 -6.58
N TRP A 217 3.62 0.88 -6.99
CA TRP A 217 4.09 0.27 -8.23
C TRP A 217 4.49 -1.18 -7.94
N GLN A 218 3.76 -2.14 -8.50
CA GLN A 218 3.93 -3.55 -8.16
C GLN A 218 5.19 -4.13 -8.78
N ASN A 219 6.10 -4.59 -7.94
CA ASN A 219 7.34 -5.22 -8.36
C ASN A 219 7.16 -6.75 -8.33
N PRO A 220 7.12 -7.42 -9.50
CA PRO A 220 6.88 -8.87 -9.54
C PRO A 220 8.01 -9.70 -8.94
N ASP A 221 9.22 -9.12 -8.84
CA ASP A 221 10.44 -9.82 -8.47
C ASP A 221 11.03 -9.33 -7.12
N GLY A 222 10.33 -8.45 -6.39
CA GLY A 222 10.86 -7.84 -5.18
C GLY A 222 9.88 -6.96 -4.41
N GLU A 223 10.41 -6.02 -3.62
CA GLU A 223 9.61 -5.05 -2.89
C GLU A 223 8.98 -4.03 -3.84
N ASP A 224 7.72 -3.69 -3.58
CA ASP A 224 6.98 -2.65 -4.31
C ASP A 224 7.61 -1.28 -4.08
N PHE A 225 7.48 -0.42 -5.09
CA PHE A 225 7.89 0.97 -4.96
C PHE A 225 6.68 1.84 -4.62
N VAL A 226 6.72 2.46 -3.45
CA VAL A 226 5.57 3.19 -2.87
C VAL A 226 5.85 4.69 -2.84
N GLN A 227 4.90 5.48 -3.34
CA GLN A 227 4.87 6.94 -3.25
C GLN A 227 3.64 7.35 -2.44
N THR A 228 3.83 7.79 -1.19
CA THR A 228 2.75 8.20 -0.29
C THR A 228 2.44 9.69 -0.42
N ASP A 229 1.30 10.09 0.14
CA ASP A 229 0.90 11.51 0.34
C ASP A 229 0.88 12.34 -0.95
N GLN A 230 0.62 11.69 -2.08
CA GLN A 230 0.54 12.37 -3.36
C GLN A 230 -0.82 13.10 -3.46
N PRO A 231 -0.91 14.30 -4.05
CA PRO A 231 -2.21 14.93 -4.29
C PRO A 231 -3.09 14.06 -5.18
N LEU A 232 -4.43 14.16 -5.11
CA LEU A 232 -5.33 13.37 -5.98
C LEU A 232 -5.11 13.58 -7.50
N GLN A 233 -4.36 14.61 -7.88
CA GLN A 233 -3.95 14.84 -9.26
C GLN A 233 -2.55 15.46 -9.29
N GLY A 234 -1.72 15.01 -10.20
CA GLY A 234 -0.36 15.53 -10.30
C GLY A 234 0.53 14.73 -11.22
N ARG A 235 1.83 14.91 -10.98
CA ARG A 235 2.92 14.26 -11.72
C ARG A 235 3.87 13.62 -10.72
N VAL A 236 4.16 12.34 -10.90
CA VAL A 236 5.19 11.61 -10.14
C VAL A 236 6.31 11.15 -11.04
N LEU A 237 7.50 10.95 -10.47
CA LEU A 237 8.61 10.29 -11.16
C LEU A 237 8.30 8.81 -11.35
N TRP A 238 8.64 8.30 -12.54
CA TRP A 238 8.63 6.86 -12.79
C TRP A 238 9.68 6.16 -11.89
N PRO A 239 9.44 4.93 -11.40
CA PRO A 239 10.46 4.20 -10.62
C PRO A 239 11.81 4.14 -11.35
N GLY A 240 12.87 4.59 -10.67
CA GLY A 240 14.22 4.66 -11.25
C GLY A 240 14.52 5.86 -12.15
N ALA A 241 13.55 6.77 -12.38
CA ALA A 241 13.79 8.03 -13.08
C ALA A 241 14.53 9.05 -12.19
N TYR A 242 15.38 9.87 -12.80
CA TYR A 242 16.16 10.89 -12.09
C TYR A 242 15.98 12.26 -12.75
N PRO A 243 15.67 13.33 -11.98
CA PRO A 243 15.40 14.66 -12.54
C PRO A 243 16.65 15.38 -13.08
N GLU A 244 17.86 14.91 -12.74
CA GLU A 244 19.10 15.52 -13.20
C GLU A 244 19.62 14.87 -14.49
N ARG A 245 19.34 15.52 -15.62
CA ARG A 245 19.69 15.03 -16.97
C ARG A 245 21.19 14.92 -17.31
N PHE A 246 22.09 15.24 -16.37
CA PHE A 246 23.53 15.40 -16.65
C PHE A 246 24.46 14.85 -15.56
N VAL A 247 24.00 13.93 -14.73
CA VAL A 247 24.95 13.17 -13.92
C VAL A 247 25.61 12.16 -14.85
N GLU A 248 26.95 12.11 -14.90
CA GLU A 248 27.67 11.00 -15.51
C GLU A 248 27.42 9.77 -14.64
N LEU A 249 26.35 9.03 -14.93
CA LEU A 249 26.01 7.81 -14.23
C LEU A 249 26.73 6.65 -14.93
N SER A 250 27.50 5.88 -14.15
CA SER A 250 28.24 4.77 -14.71
C SER A 250 27.29 3.61 -15.01
N ALA A 251 27.53 2.88 -16.11
CA ALA A 251 26.80 1.65 -16.40
C ALA A 251 27.01 0.56 -15.33
N GLU A 252 28.07 0.68 -14.53
CA GLU A 252 28.41 -0.21 -13.42
C GLU A 252 27.43 -0.07 -12.25
N ASP A 253 26.84 1.12 -12.08
CA ASP A 253 25.85 1.44 -11.06
C ASP A 253 24.42 1.07 -11.48
N GLY A 254 24.27 0.34 -12.60
CA GLY A 254 22.97 -0.11 -13.10
C GLY A 254 22.22 0.89 -13.95
N TRP A 255 22.88 1.97 -14.36
CA TRP A 255 22.30 2.98 -15.23
C TRP A 255 22.57 2.63 -16.69
N GLU A 256 21.52 2.27 -17.42
CA GLU A 256 21.62 1.96 -18.84
C GLU A 256 20.89 3.01 -19.67
N LEU A 257 21.45 3.33 -20.82
CA LEU A 257 20.78 4.13 -21.83
C LEU A 257 19.78 3.23 -22.57
N VAL A 258 18.55 3.14 -22.07
CA VAL A 258 17.46 2.41 -22.71
C VAL A 258 16.62 3.42 -23.48
N ASN A 259 16.54 3.25 -24.81
CA ASN A 259 15.79 4.17 -25.68
C ASN A 259 16.19 5.63 -25.42
N ASN A 260 17.49 5.93 -25.52
CA ASN A 260 18.08 7.26 -25.30
C ASN A 260 17.83 7.91 -23.92
N MET A 261 17.43 7.13 -22.91
CA MET A 261 17.15 7.61 -21.57
C MET A 261 17.98 6.87 -20.53
N TRP A 262 18.65 7.59 -19.62
CA TRP A 262 19.36 6.98 -18.51
C TRP A 262 18.37 6.47 -17.48
N GLN A 263 18.32 5.15 -17.30
CA GLN A 263 17.42 4.49 -16.36
C GLN A 263 18.23 3.56 -15.46
N ASN A 264 17.90 3.50 -14.17
CA ASN A 264 18.45 2.49 -13.27
C ASN A 264 17.78 1.13 -13.56
N THR A 265 18.26 0.41 -14.57
CA THR A 265 17.74 -0.90 -14.99
C THR A 265 18.17 -2.03 -14.06
N ARG A 266 19.12 -1.78 -13.16
CA ARG A 266 19.55 -2.79 -12.19
C ARG A 266 18.56 -2.92 -11.03
N ASP A 267 18.19 -1.81 -10.41
CA ASP A 267 17.30 -1.80 -9.24
C ASP A 267 15.83 -1.60 -9.65
N PHE A 268 15.58 -0.98 -10.81
CA PHE A 268 14.23 -0.70 -11.33
C PHE A 268 13.98 -1.23 -12.75
N GLY A 269 14.77 -2.19 -13.24
CA GLY A 269 14.56 -2.80 -14.57
C GLY A 269 13.18 -3.44 -14.74
N TRP A 270 12.57 -3.89 -13.64
CA TRP A 270 11.21 -4.43 -13.59
C TRP A 270 10.15 -3.40 -14.00
N ALA A 271 10.43 -2.10 -13.82
CA ALA A 271 9.52 -1.02 -14.18
C ALA A 271 9.64 -0.60 -15.67
N VAL A 272 10.47 -1.27 -16.47
CA VAL A 272 10.61 -1.05 -17.91
C VAL A 272 9.67 -2.01 -18.65
N GLY A 273 8.44 -1.58 -18.88
CA GLY A 273 7.39 -2.41 -19.48
C GLY A 273 6.00 -1.97 -19.04
N THR A 274 5.05 -2.91 -19.02
CA THR A 274 3.77 -2.67 -18.35
C THR A 274 3.88 -3.13 -16.90
N VAL A 275 3.55 -2.23 -15.98
CA VAL A 275 3.55 -2.42 -14.53
C VAL A 275 2.16 -2.11 -14.00
N ASP A 276 1.70 -2.91 -13.05
CA ASP A 276 0.46 -2.62 -12.33
C ASP A 276 0.71 -1.57 -11.25
N VAL A 277 -0.11 -0.52 -11.24
CA VAL A 277 -0.04 0.57 -10.26
C VAL A 277 -1.33 0.60 -9.48
N THR A 278 -1.24 0.42 -8.16
CA THR A 278 -2.36 0.57 -7.23
C THR A 278 -2.44 2.01 -6.74
N PHE A 279 -3.59 2.65 -6.91
CA PHE A 279 -3.96 3.92 -6.32
C PHE A 279 -4.84 3.65 -5.10
N ALA A 280 -4.41 4.08 -3.91
CA ALA A 280 -5.13 3.83 -2.67
C ALA A 280 -5.50 5.15 -1.95
N VAL A 281 -6.81 5.31 -1.70
CA VAL A 281 -7.44 6.41 -0.93
C VAL A 281 -8.49 5.89 0.05
N ASN A 282 -8.55 4.56 0.25
CA ASN A 282 -9.63 3.84 0.92
C ASN A 282 -11.01 4.23 0.34
N PRO A 283 -11.31 3.82 -0.92
CA PRO A 283 -10.96 2.53 -1.55
C PRO A 283 -9.65 2.53 -2.36
N GLU A 284 -9.34 1.43 -3.03
CA GLU A 284 -8.18 1.31 -3.94
C GLU A 284 -8.55 0.75 -5.32
N VAL A 285 -7.73 1.07 -6.32
CA VAL A 285 -7.86 0.57 -7.70
C VAL A 285 -6.48 0.32 -8.30
N THR A 286 -6.32 -0.83 -8.95
CA THR A 286 -5.10 -1.20 -9.67
C THR A 286 -5.30 -1.08 -11.17
N VAL A 287 -4.39 -0.38 -11.83
CA VAL A 287 -4.41 -0.18 -13.28
C VAL A 287 -3.05 -0.48 -13.89
N PRO A 288 -2.98 -1.15 -15.06
CA PRO A 288 -1.73 -1.36 -15.77
C PRO A 288 -1.27 -0.06 -16.44
N VAL A 289 -0.01 0.30 -16.23
CA VAL A 289 0.65 1.46 -16.85
C VAL A 289 1.82 0.96 -17.68
N THR A 290 1.84 1.32 -18.96
CA THR A 290 2.95 1.01 -19.86
C THR A 290 3.98 2.12 -19.83
N PHE A 291 5.24 1.75 -19.67
CA PHE A 291 6.40 2.63 -19.75
C PHE A 291 6.31 3.52 -21.02
N PRO A 292 6.48 4.84 -20.89
CA PRO A 292 6.40 5.74 -22.03
C PRO A 292 7.49 5.38 -23.04
N GLN A 293 7.07 4.97 -24.24
CA GLN A 293 8.00 4.75 -25.34
C GLN A 293 8.48 6.10 -25.88
N ASP A 294 9.67 6.13 -26.49
CA ASP A 294 10.26 7.31 -27.13
C ASP A 294 9.23 8.07 -27.97
N THR A 295 8.71 9.15 -27.39
CA THR A 295 7.92 10.17 -28.07
C THR A 295 8.83 11.38 -28.24
N ASP A 296 8.48 12.29 -29.15
CA ASP A 296 9.29 13.46 -29.54
C ASP A 296 9.78 14.35 -28.36
N GLY A 297 9.31 14.13 -27.12
CA GLY A 297 9.78 14.79 -25.90
C GLY A 297 10.94 14.10 -25.13
N CYS A 298 11.30 12.86 -25.48
CA CYS A 298 12.48 12.16 -24.91
C CYS A 298 13.79 12.53 -25.62
N ILE A 299 13.69 12.99 -26.86
CA ILE A 299 14.83 13.25 -27.72
C ILE A 299 14.82 14.74 -28.03
N ASP A 300 15.70 15.52 -27.42
CA ASP A 300 16.16 16.73 -28.12
C ASP A 300 17.00 16.22 -29.30
N GLU A 301 16.48 16.36 -30.52
CA GLU A 301 17.33 16.29 -31.71
C GLU A 301 18.51 17.25 -31.47
N GLU A 302 19.72 16.68 -31.44
CA GLU A 302 21.02 17.37 -31.47
C GLU A 302 21.61 17.88 -30.14
N VAL A 303 21.99 16.96 -29.24
CA VAL A 303 23.24 17.16 -28.48
C VAL A 303 24.36 16.36 -29.17
N PRO A 304 25.16 16.98 -30.06
CA PRO A 304 26.33 16.29 -30.60
C PRO A 304 27.31 15.98 -29.46
N PRO A 305 28.01 14.83 -29.50
CA PRO A 305 28.89 14.42 -28.41
C PRO A 305 29.98 15.48 -28.19
N PRO A 306 30.33 15.79 -26.92
CA PRO A 306 31.36 16.76 -26.60
C PRO A 306 32.70 16.27 -27.18
N GLY A 307 33.16 16.92 -28.24
CA GLY A 307 34.40 16.56 -28.93
C GLY A 307 34.31 16.45 -30.45
N THR A 308 33.12 16.55 -31.05
CA THR A 308 33.00 16.50 -32.52
C THR A 308 33.21 17.88 -33.13
N THR A 309 34.46 18.32 -33.24
CA THR A 309 34.80 19.40 -34.18
C THR A 309 34.62 18.85 -35.59
N VAL A 310 33.50 19.16 -36.24
CA VAL A 310 33.34 18.93 -37.68
C VAL A 310 34.26 19.91 -38.41
N ALA A 311 35.46 19.45 -38.78
CA ALA A 311 36.34 20.17 -39.69
C ALA A 311 35.74 20.09 -41.11
N GLY A 312 34.91 21.08 -41.46
CA GLY A 312 34.54 21.31 -42.86
C GLY A 312 35.76 21.77 -43.68
N PRO A 313 35.83 21.46 -44.98
CA PRO A 313 36.90 21.95 -45.85
C PRO A 313 36.86 23.48 -45.94
N PRO A 314 38.02 24.16 -46.06
CA PRO A 314 38.08 25.62 -46.10
C PRO A 314 37.44 26.13 -47.39
N ASP A 315 36.29 26.80 -47.26
CA ASP A 315 35.65 27.53 -48.34
C ASP A 315 36.31 28.92 -48.49
N PRO A 316 36.98 29.25 -49.61
CA PRO A 316 37.63 30.53 -49.79
C PRO A 316 36.61 31.54 -50.31
N GLY A 317 35.78 32.10 -49.43
CA GLY A 317 34.80 33.07 -49.91
C GLY A 317 33.90 33.82 -48.92
N ALA A 318 33.89 33.50 -47.63
CA ALA A 318 32.97 34.15 -46.70
C ALA A 318 33.69 35.05 -45.70
N SER A 319 33.77 36.34 -46.02
CA SER A 319 34.02 37.40 -45.05
C SER A 319 32.82 37.51 -44.13
N THR A 320 32.89 37.00 -42.90
CA THR A 320 31.97 37.38 -41.83
C THR A 320 32.63 38.42 -40.92
N PRO A 321 31.89 39.45 -40.51
CA PRO A 321 32.00 39.94 -39.17
C PRO A 321 30.62 39.80 -38.53
N PHE A 322 30.40 38.73 -37.78
CA PHE A 322 29.33 38.69 -36.80
C PHE A 322 29.91 38.36 -35.44
N LEU A 323 30.15 39.43 -34.68
CA LEU A 323 30.11 39.43 -33.23
C LEU A 323 28.69 39.04 -32.78
N PRO A 324 28.53 38.47 -31.56
CA PRO A 324 27.21 38.18 -31.01
C PRO A 324 26.41 39.49 -30.82
N GLN A 325 25.24 39.55 -31.45
CA GLN A 325 24.29 40.65 -31.35
C GLN A 325 23.35 40.40 -30.17
N THR A 326 23.80 40.67 -28.95
CA THR A 326 22.90 40.79 -27.80
C THR A 326 22.26 42.18 -27.83
N GLY A 327 20.96 42.26 -28.12
CA GLY A 327 20.24 43.55 -28.07
C GLY A 327 18.88 43.67 -28.77
N GLY A 328 18.27 42.57 -29.23
CA GLY A 328 17.03 42.64 -30.04
C GLY A 328 15.69 42.45 -29.31
N GLU A 329 15.65 41.73 -28.18
CA GLU A 329 14.37 41.19 -27.68
C GLU A 329 13.81 41.86 -26.41
N VAL A 330 14.35 43.01 -26.01
CA VAL A 330 13.81 43.75 -24.84
C VAL A 330 12.77 44.82 -25.25
N LEU A 331 12.62 45.09 -26.55
CA LEU A 331 11.68 46.10 -27.05
C LEU A 331 10.21 45.66 -26.99
N GLY A 332 9.92 44.36 -27.10
CA GLY A 332 8.55 43.83 -27.01
C GLY A 332 7.98 43.91 -25.60
N LEU A 333 8.78 43.56 -24.58
CA LEU A 333 8.35 43.55 -23.18
C LEU A 333 8.16 44.96 -22.60
N LEU A 334 8.97 45.95 -23.02
CA LEU A 334 8.78 47.34 -22.59
C LEU A 334 7.50 47.97 -23.17
N ALA A 335 7.08 47.59 -24.38
CA ALA A 335 5.83 48.08 -24.97
C ALA A 335 4.59 47.53 -24.23
N VAL A 336 4.62 46.27 -23.80
CA VAL A 336 3.52 45.64 -23.03
C VAL A 336 3.41 46.27 -21.64
N ALA A 337 4.54 46.51 -20.96
CA ALA A 337 4.55 47.16 -19.65
C ALA A 337 4.02 48.61 -19.69
N ALA A 338 4.37 49.37 -20.72
CA ALA A 338 3.84 50.72 -20.92
C ALA A 338 2.32 50.72 -21.22
N GLY A 339 1.84 49.73 -21.98
CA GLY A 339 0.41 49.54 -22.27
C GLY A 339 -0.42 49.27 -21.02
N LEU A 340 0.07 48.39 -20.12
CA LEU A 340 -0.63 48.06 -18.87
C LEU A 340 -0.69 49.24 -17.89
N LEU A 341 0.37 50.06 -17.82
CA LEU A 341 0.37 51.27 -16.99
C LEU A 341 -0.62 52.33 -17.50
N ALA A 342 -0.73 52.51 -18.82
CA ALA A 342 -1.71 53.43 -19.41
C ALA A 342 -3.16 52.97 -19.16
N ALA A 343 -3.44 51.66 -19.30
CA ALA A 343 -4.75 51.10 -19.02
C ALA A 343 -5.15 51.26 -17.54
N GLY A 344 -4.21 51.01 -16.61
CA GLY A 344 -4.43 51.22 -15.18
C GLY A 344 -4.76 52.67 -14.82
N ALA A 345 -4.03 53.63 -15.40
CA ALA A 345 -4.29 55.06 -15.17
C ALA A 345 -5.68 55.51 -15.67
N VAL A 346 -6.13 54.99 -16.81
CA VAL A 346 -7.47 55.29 -17.35
C VAL A 346 -8.57 54.76 -16.44
N ILE A 347 -8.44 53.54 -15.92
CA ILE A 347 -9.41 52.93 -15.00
C ILE A 347 -9.54 53.77 -13.73
N VAL A 348 -8.42 54.20 -13.13
CA VAL A 348 -8.42 55.02 -11.91
C VAL A 348 -9.12 56.37 -12.14
N VAL A 349 -8.89 57.02 -13.28
CA VAL A 349 -9.54 58.30 -13.62
C VAL A 349 -11.05 58.13 -13.83
N VAL A 350 -11.49 57.05 -14.49
CA VAL A 350 -12.91 56.77 -14.72
C VAL A 350 -13.64 56.48 -13.40
N VAL A 351 -13.04 55.67 -12.51
CA VAL A 351 -13.62 55.39 -11.19
C VAL A 351 -13.70 56.65 -10.33
N ARG A 352 -12.68 57.51 -10.37
CA ARG A 352 -12.68 58.77 -9.62
C ARG A 352 -13.71 59.76 -10.14
N ARG A 353 -13.94 59.84 -11.46
CA ARG A 353 -15.02 60.66 -12.05
C ARG A 353 -16.42 60.16 -11.67
N ARG A 354 -16.64 58.83 -11.64
CA ARG A 354 -17.92 58.27 -11.21
C ARG A 354 -18.24 58.55 -9.74
N ARG A 355 -17.24 58.54 -8.85
CA ARG A 355 -17.43 58.90 -7.44
C ARG A 355 -17.67 60.41 -7.21
N GLY A 356 -17.19 61.28 -8.10
CA GLY A 356 -17.44 62.72 -8.02
C GLY A 356 -18.83 63.15 -8.49
N ALA A 357 -19.52 62.32 -9.29
CA ALA A 357 -20.84 62.65 -9.86
C ALA A 357 -22.03 62.20 -8.97
N VAL A 358 -21.78 61.48 -7.88
CA VAL A 358 -22.82 60.95 -6.96
C VAL A 358 -22.94 61.80 -5.69
N GLY A 359 -22.22 62.92 -5.59
CA GLY A 359 -22.17 63.78 -4.39
C GLY A 359 -22.87 65.14 -4.50
N SER A 360 -23.77 65.32 -5.47
CA SER A 360 -24.50 66.58 -5.63
C SER A 360 -25.96 66.34 -6.02
N GLU A 361 -26.74 65.85 -5.05
CA GLU A 361 -28.18 66.13 -4.88
C GLU A 361 -28.51 66.11 -3.38
#